data_AF-A0A6N9TSZ3-F1
#
_entry.id   AF-A0A6N9TSZ3-F1
#
_cell.length_a   1.000
_cell.length_b   1.000
_cell.length_c   1.000
_cell.angle_alpha   90.00
_cell.angle_beta   90.00
_cell.angle_gamma   90.00
#
_symmetry.space_group_name_H-M   'P 1'
#
loop_
_entity.id
_entity.type
_entity.pdbx_description
1 polymer ?
#
loop_
_entity_poly.entity_id
_entity_poly.type
_entity_poly.pdbx_seq_one_letter_code
_entity_poly.pdbx_strand_id
1 'polypeptide(L)' 'GEVVFTGGVARNRAMAEVLAGVAGLPVWVPPEPDFTGALGAALLAARPRPGKVDPVPPRDEAARNGPPGTRCGEPGG' A
#
# COMPACT_ATOMS: atom_id res chain seq x y z
N GLY A 1 0.50 21.70 -10.31
CA GLY A 1 0.37 20.23 -10.22
C GLY A 1 -0.69 19.90 -9.19
N GLU A 2 -1.27 18.71 -9.25
CA GLU A 2 -2.26 18.22 -8.28
C GLU A 2 -1.62 17.12 -7.43
N VAL A 3 -1.88 17.12 -6.12
CA VAL A 3 -1.40 16.11 -5.18
C VAL A 3 -2.59 15.31 -4.66
N VAL A 4 -2.53 13.99 -4.80
CA VAL A 4 -3.52 13.07 -4.25
C VAL A 4 -2.90 12.30 -3.10
N PHE A 5 -3.54 12.31 -1.93
CA PHE A 5 -3.04 11.62 -0.74
C PHE A 5 -3.92 10.42 -0.40
N THR A 6 -3.30 9.23 -0.39
CA THR A 6 -3.97 7.93 -0.23
C THR A 6 -3.30 7.05 0.83
N GLY A 7 -3.99 5.99 1.26
CA GLY A 7 -3.54 5.06 2.30
C GLY A 7 -4.14 5.37 3.68
N GLY A 8 -3.86 4.51 4.66
CA GLY A 8 -4.43 4.60 6.02
C GLY A 8 -4.24 5.95 6.71
N VAL A 9 -3.08 6.57 6.48
CA VAL A 9 -2.72 7.86 7.09
C VAL A 9 -3.49 9.02 6.47
N ALA A 10 -4.00 8.88 5.24
CA ALA A 10 -4.74 9.94 4.57
C ALA A 10 -6.10 10.25 5.22
N ARG A 11 -6.61 9.36 6.08
CA ARG A 11 -7.76 9.66 6.96
C ARG A 11 -7.46 10.72 8.02
N ASN A 12 -6.19 10.86 8.39
CA ASN A 12 -5.79 11.89 9.33
C ASN A 12 -5.76 13.25 8.61
N ARG A 13 -6.81 14.02 8.82
CA ARG A 13 -6.96 15.37 8.25
C ARG A 13 -5.78 16.28 8.59
N ALA A 14 -5.25 16.24 9.81
CA ALA A 14 -4.11 17.06 10.19
C ALA A 14 -2.87 16.72 9.36
N MET A 15 -2.69 15.45 9.01
CA MET A 15 -1.56 15.04 8.19
C MET A 15 -1.72 15.49 6.72
N ALA A 16 -2.95 15.50 6.19
CA ALA A 16 -3.24 16.07 4.87
C ALA A 16 -2.98 17.59 4.82
N GLU A 17 -3.34 18.32 5.89
CA GLU A 17 -3.10 19.76 6.00
C GLU A 17 -1.60 20.09 6.09
N VAL A 18 -0.86 19.34 6.92
CA VAL A 18 0.61 19.46 6.99
C VAL A 18 1.24 19.16 5.63
N LEU A 19 0.81 18.09 4.96
CA LEU A 19 1.32 17.74 3.64
C LEU A 19 1.06 18.85 2.62
N ALA A 20 -0.12 19.47 2.64
CA ALA A 20 -0.44 20.60 1.77
C ALA A 20 0.48 21.81 2.01
N GLY A 21 0.75 22.12 3.29
CA GLY A 21 1.67 23.19 3.68
C GLY A 21 3.11 22.94 3.23
N VAL A 22 3.61 21.71 3.42
CA VAL A 22 4.99 21.33 3.04
C VAL A 22 5.14 21.24 1.52
N ALA A 23 4.14 20.69 0.82
CA ALA A 23 4.17 20.55 -0.63
C ALA A 23 3.94 21.89 -1.35
N GLY A 24 3.36 22.90 -0.68
CA GLY A 24 2.97 24.17 -1.29
C GLY A 24 1.91 24.01 -2.39
N LEU A 25 1.14 22.91 -2.33
CA LEU A 25 0.17 22.52 -3.35
C LEU A 25 -1.13 22.06 -2.69
N PRO A 26 -2.28 22.22 -3.35
CA PRO A 26 -3.53 21.65 -2.88
C PRO A 26 -3.42 20.12 -2.84
N VAL A 27 -3.82 19.55 -1.70
CA VAL A 27 -3.89 18.10 -1.49
C VAL A 27 -5.34 17.67 -1.52
N TRP A 28 -5.65 16.74 -2.42
CA TRP A 28 -6.94 16.07 -2.48
C TRP A 28 -6.86 14.69 -1.82
N VAL A 29 -7.86 14.37 -1.00
CA VAL A 29 -8.00 13.06 -0.35
C VAL A 29 -9.27 12.39 -0.88
N PRO A 30 -9.18 11.17 -1.47
CA PRO A 30 -10.36 10.43 -1.89
C PRO A 30 -11.28 10.07 -0.72
N PRO A 31 -12.58 9.80 -0.96
CA PRO A 31 -13.50 9.37 0.10
C PRO A 31 -13.06 8.08 0.82
N GLU A 32 -12.52 7.10 0.07
CA GLU A 32 -11.97 5.86 0.61
C GLU A 32 -10.47 5.68 0.29
N PRO A 33 -9.58 6.40 0.99
CA PRO A 33 -8.15 6.41 0.66
C PRO A 33 -7.45 5.06 0.92
N ASP A 34 -8.01 4.19 1.75
CA ASP A 34 -7.45 2.88 2.09
C ASP A 34 -7.53 1.90 0.93
N PHE A 35 -8.57 2.02 0.10
CA PHE A 35 -8.87 1.04 -0.94
C PHE A 35 -8.23 1.37 -2.28
N THR A 36 -7.67 2.57 -2.45
CA THR A 36 -7.07 3.03 -3.71
C THR A 36 -6.04 2.04 -4.29
N GLY A 37 -5.23 1.41 -3.42
CA GLY A 37 -4.26 0.39 -3.84
C GLY A 37 -4.91 -0.91 -4.33
N ALA A 38 -5.90 -1.43 -3.58
CA ALA A 38 -6.62 -2.66 -3.95
C ALA A 38 -7.46 -2.45 -5.21
N LEU A 39 -8.10 -1.29 -5.34
CA LEU A 39 -8.83 -0.89 -6.54
C LEU A 39 -7.91 -0.86 -7.76
N GLY A 40 -6.71 -0.30 -7.63
CA GLY A 40 -5.70 -0.31 -8.70
C GLY A 40 -5.34 -1.73 -9.15
N ALA A 41 -5.10 -2.63 -8.20
CA ALA A 41 -4.83 -4.04 -8.50
C ALA A 41 -6.00 -4.73 -9.22
N ALA A 42 -7.24 -4.50 -8.78
CA ALA A 42 -8.43 -5.07 -9.40
C ALA A 42 -8.61 -4.54 -10.83
N LEU A 43 -8.43 -3.24 -11.05
CA LEU A 43 -8.50 -2.64 -12.39
C LEU A 43 -7.43 -3.19 -13.33
N LEU A 44 -6.20 -3.40 -12.83
CA LEU A 44 -5.12 -4.01 -13.62
C LEU A 44 -5.43 -5.46 -13.99
N ALA A 45 -6.01 -6.22 -13.07
CA ALA A 45 -6.44 -7.60 -13.33
C ALA A 45 -7.61 -7.67 -14.33
N ALA A 46 -8.52 -6.69 -14.29
CA ALA A 46 -9.68 -6.61 -15.19
C ALA A 46 -9.33 -6.13 -16.61
N ARG A 47 -8.19 -5.47 -16.81
CA ARG A 47 -7.77 -5.03 -18.15
C ARG A 47 -7.50 -6.24 -19.05
N PRO A 48 -7.94 -6.22 -20.31
CA PRO A 48 -7.54 -7.23 -21.29
C PRO A 48 -6.02 -7.20 -21.45
N ARG A 49 -5.35 -8.29 -21.11
CA ARG A 49 -3.90 -8.43 -21.30
C ARG A 49 -3.63 -9.44 -22.41
N PRO A 50 -2.80 -9.11 -23.41
CA PRO A 50 -2.21 -10.13 -24.25
C PRO A 50 -1.19 -10.89 -23.40
N GLY A 51 -1.61 -12.01 -22.81
CA GLY A 51 -0.74 -12.88 -22.00
C GLY A 51 -1.31 -13.22 -20.61
N LYS A 52 -1.08 -14.47 -20.19
CA LYS A 52 -1.50 -15.03 -18.89
C LYS A 52 -0.86 -14.24 -17.73
N VAL A 53 -1.63 -13.92 -16.69
CA VAL A 53 -1.03 -13.53 -15.39
C VAL A 53 -0.72 -14.84 -14.69
N ASP A 54 0.50 -14.99 -14.20
CA ASP A 54 0.73 -15.99 -13.17
C ASP A 54 -0.02 -15.57 -11.92
N PRO A 55 -0.85 -16.46 -11.34
CA PRO A 55 -1.52 -16.15 -10.09
C PRO A 55 -0.46 -15.84 -9.02
N VAL A 56 -0.70 -14.79 -8.23
CA VAL A 56 0.06 -14.58 -7.00
C VAL A 56 -0.09 -15.86 -6.18
N PRO A 57 1.00 -16.57 -5.85
CA PRO A 57 0.90 -17.75 -5.02
C PRO A 57 0.26 -17.33 -3.69
N PRO A 58 -0.59 -18.19 -3.09
CA PRO A 58 -1.10 -17.93 -1.76
C PRO A 58 0.10 -17.65 -0.85
N ARG A 59 0.01 -16.61 -0.02
CA ARG A 59 1.04 -16.37 1.00
C ARG A 59 1.07 -17.62 1.87
N ASP A 60 2.13 -18.40 1.78
CA ASP A 60 2.28 -19.66 2.52
C ASP A 60 1.93 -19.44 3.98
N GLU A 61 0.81 -20.04 4.40
CA GLU A 61 0.37 -20.06 5.79
C GLU A 61 1.43 -20.68 6.71
N ALA A 62 2.29 -21.54 6.14
CA ALA A 62 3.44 -22.16 6.79
C ALA A 62 4.47 -21.16 7.35
N ALA A 63 4.61 -19.96 6.78
CA ALA A 63 5.55 -18.96 7.29
C ALA A 63 5.13 -18.37 8.65
N ARG A 64 3.85 -18.52 9.05
CA ARG A 64 3.35 -18.08 10.36
C ARG A 64 3.63 -19.06 11.50
N ASN A 65 3.82 -20.34 11.17
CA ASN A 65 4.01 -21.44 12.13
C ASN A 65 5.44 -22.02 12.09
N GLY A 66 6.41 -21.28 11.53
CA GLY A 66 7.83 -21.65 11.61
C GLY A 66 8.31 -21.70 13.07
N PRO A 67 9.33 -22.52 13.39
CA PRO A 67 9.87 -22.56 14.75
C PRO A 67 10.31 -21.15 15.19
N PRO A 68 10.11 -20.76 16.46
CA PRO A 68 10.56 -19.46 16.94
C PRO A 68 12.10 -19.36 16.88
N GLY A 69 12.60 -18.31 16.22
CA GLY A 69 14.04 -18.01 16.07
C GLY A 69 14.46 -18.18 14.61
N THR A 70 14.65 -17.13 13.82
CA THR A 70 15.55 -15.98 14.03
C THR A 70 14.93 -14.73 13.41
N ARG A 71 14.72 -13.67 14.21
CA ARG A 71 14.35 -12.36 13.66
C ARG A 71 15.62 -11.71 13.10
N CYS A 72 15.47 -10.93 12.03
CA CYS A 72 16.49 -9.94 11.64
C CYS A 72 16.85 -9.07 12.86
N GLY A 73 18.11 -9.16 13.30
CA GLY A 73 18.64 -8.35 14.40
C GLY A 73 19.48 -9.08 15.45
N GLU A 74 20.10 -10.22 15.17
CA GLU A 74 21.12 -10.77 16.08
C GLU A 74 22.51 -10.21 15.71
N PRO A 75 23.20 -9.49 16.61
CA PRO A 75 24.58 -9.09 16.39
C PRO A 75 25.46 -10.33 16.59
N GLY A 76 26.12 -10.78 15.52
CA GLY A 76 27.14 -11.83 15.62
C GLY A 76 28.28 -11.38 16.53
N GLY A 77 28.65 -12.26 17.47
CA GLY A 77 29.86 -12.13 18.28
C GLY A 77 31.13 -12.41 17.51
#